data_AF-A0A5C2RP40-F1
#
_entry.id   AF-A0A5C2RP40-F1
#
_cell.length_a   1.000
_cell.length_b   1.000
_cell.length_c   1.000
_cell.angle_alpha   90.00
_cell.angle_beta   90.00
_cell.angle_gamma   90.00
#
_symmetry.space_group_name_H-M   'P 1'
#
loop_
_entity.id
_entity.type
_entity.pdbx_description
1 polymer ?
#
loop_
_entity_poly.entity_id
_entity_poly.type
_entity_poly.pdbx_seq_one_letter_code
_entity_poly.pdbx_strand_id
1 'polypeptide(L)'
;MSVSPLVVFQAYLEDGRPFDVHETSSAILTGMIRSRFIGRESALLLLNRQFHDLADRSLRTRLKADRNALEQFSHSRQSDLIMVINTHASPDDGGLLYGNKKSTSLVSFVDHLLGDLGSPSTMASRFSRSMLVVLCCGGFVQHSLSEMRAMSQRFTAVLAFGAHVLDPIFIMGQFVTSVVDYHIFGQESVWTAIYRALRQDIVSHTPIYVGHRGDVQRIVDASWRRKPNGDDVRCCHQMAKYVGTDRSGRITFRCCEPGHVGTRTIRITPMANLAGVRRFLGRRGGTRYMISHVL
;
A
#
# COMPACT_ATOMS: atom_id res chain seq x y z
N MET A 1 21.44 16.90 8.71
CA MET A 1 20.13 17.36 8.20
C MET A 1 19.11 17.22 9.31
N SER A 2 18.30 18.25 9.61
CA SER A 2 17.23 18.14 10.61
C SER A 2 16.05 17.35 10.02
N VAL A 3 15.46 16.48 10.82
CA VAL A 3 14.26 15.72 10.43
C VAL A 3 13.07 16.68 10.50
N SER A 4 12.25 16.69 9.44
CA SER A 4 11.01 17.48 9.39
C SER A 4 10.07 17.03 10.52
N PRO A 5 9.30 17.94 11.15
CA PRO A 5 8.25 17.54 12.08
C PRO A 5 7.31 16.53 11.42
N LEU A 6 6.90 15.50 12.16
CA LEU A 6 6.12 14.40 11.62
C LEU A 6 4.87 14.14 12.45
N VAL A 7 3.76 13.95 11.76
CA VAL A 7 2.52 13.39 12.31
C VAL A 7 2.40 11.95 11.83
N VAL A 8 2.10 11.05 12.76
CA VAL A 8 1.68 9.68 12.46
C VAL A 8 0.29 9.46 13.04
N PHE A 9 -0.70 9.25 12.16
CA PHE A 9 -2.06 8.91 12.56
C PHE A 9 -2.37 7.49 12.11
N GLN A 10 -2.44 6.55 13.06
CA GLN A 10 -2.81 5.17 12.81
C GLN A 10 -4.19 4.89 13.38
N ALA A 11 -5.13 4.48 12.52
CA ALA A 11 -6.43 3.95 12.93
C ALA A 11 -6.45 2.45 12.62
N TYR A 12 -6.72 1.62 13.62
CA TYR A 12 -6.71 0.17 13.46
C TYR A 12 -7.87 -0.52 14.15
N LEU A 13 -8.41 -1.54 13.49
CA LEU A 13 -9.54 -2.33 13.97
C LEU A 13 -9.13 -3.23 15.14
N GLU A 14 -9.95 -3.25 16.18
CA GLU A 14 -9.88 -4.21 17.29
C GLU A 14 -10.54 -5.53 16.88
N ASP A 15 -9.75 -6.58 16.70
CA ASP A 15 -10.25 -7.91 16.25
C ASP A 15 -10.59 -8.85 17.43
N GLY A 16 -10.46 -8.37 18.68
CA GLY A 16 -10.84 -9.12 19.90
C GLY A 16 -10.05 -10.42 20.14
N ARG A 17 -8.96 -10.64 19.41
CA ARG A 17 -8.10 -11.82 19.53
C ARG A 17 -6.98 -11.60 20.55
N PRO A 18 -6.45 -12.67 21.18
CA PRO A 18 -5.30 -12.56 22.08
C PRO A 18 -4.04 -11.98 21.42
N PHE A 19 -3.89 -12.19 20.11
CA PHE A 19 -2.86 -11.56 19.29
C PHE A 19 -3.53 -10.64 18.26
N ASP A 20 -3.41 -9.34 18.49
CA ASP A 20 -3.91 -8.31 17.58
C ASP A 20 -2.83 -7.98 16.52
N VAL A 21 -3.04 -8.51 15.32
CA VAL A 21 -2.18 -8.27 14.16
C VAL A 21 -2.17 -6.80 13.74
N HIS A 22 -3.29 -6.09 13.94
CA HIS A 22 -3.43 -4.70 13.55
C HIS A 22 -2.63 -3.81 14.49
N GLU A 23 -2.78 -4.01 15.80
CA GLU A 23 -1.98 -3.32 16.82
C GLU A 23 -0.49 -3.59 16.63
N THR A 24 -0.10 -4.85 16.45
CA THR A 24 1.30 -5.25 16.30
C THR A 24 1.94 -4.57 15.07
N SER A 25 1.25 -4.55 13.94
CA SER A 25 1.76 -3.86 12.75
C SER A 25 1.88 -2.34 12.98
N SER A 26 0.92 -1.70 13.66
CA SER A 26 1.02 -0.28 14.02
C SER A 26 2.15 0.02 14.99
N ALA A 27 2.47 -0.90 15.90
CA ALA A 27 3.59 -0.79 16.83
C ALA A 27 4.94 -0.83 16.10
N ILE A 28 5.08 -1.62 15.03
CA ILE A 28 6.30 -1.68 14.20
C ILE A 28 6.65 -0.30 13.63
N LEU A 29 5.67 0.36 12.99
CA LEU A 29 5.87 1.69 12.43
C LEU A 29 6.16 2.72 13.53
N THR A 30 5.39 2.68 14.63
CA THR A 30 5.61 3.58 15.77
C THR A 30 7.01 3.43 16.36
N GLY A 31 7.49 2.20 16.57
CA GLY A 31 8.81 1.92 17.12
C GLY A 31 9.93 2.45 16.23
N MET A 32 9.84 2.18 14.91
CA MET A 32 10.79 2.71 13.93
C MET A 32 10.82 4.24 13.95
N ILE A 33 9.66 4.89 13.92
CA ILE A 33 9.57 6.37 13.89
C ILE A 33 10.09 6.97 15.20
N ARG A 34 9.68 6.46 16.36
CA ARG A 34 10.16 6.95 17.67
C ARG A 34 11.69 6.93 17.76
N SER A 35 12.33 5.87 17.24
CA SER A 35 13.79 5.77 17.22
C SER A 35 14.48 6.90 16.44
N ARG A 36 13.82 7.48 15.43
CA ARG A 36 14.33 8.61 14.63
C ARG A 36 14.16 9.97 15.30
N PHE A 37 13.33 10.06 16.35
CA PHE A 37 12.99 11.30 17.06
C PHE A 37 13.51 11.35 18.50
N ILE A 38 14.41 10.45 18.91
CA ILE A 38 15.08 10.51 20.22
C ILE A 38 15.81 11.87 20.35
N GLY A 39 15.50 12.63 21.41
CA GLY A 39 15.99 13.99 21.64
C GLY A 39 15.29 15.08 20.84
N ARG A 40 14.23 14.75 20.09
CA ARG A 40 13.39 15.66 19.29
C ARG A 40 11.92 15.29 19.37
N GLU A 41 11.49 14.75 20.51
CA GLU A 41 10.16 14.19 20.72
C GLU A 41 9.05 15.24 20.46
N SER A 42 9.34 16.52 20.72
CA SER A 42 8.41 17.64 20.43
C SER A 42 8.16 17.87 18.93
N ALA A 43 8.95 17.27 18.04
CA ALA A 43 8.77 17.30 16.59
C ALA A 43 8.01 16.06 16.06
N LEU A 44 7.47 15.22 16.94
CA LEU A 44 6.71 14.04 16.58
C LEU A 44 5.33 14.04 17.26
N LEU A 45 4.26 14.00 16.48
CA LEU A 45 2.90 13.76 16.96
C LEU A 45 2.48 12.33 16.59
N LEU A 46 2.18 11.51 17.60
CA LEU A 46 1.70 10.14 17.42
C LEU A 46 0.25 10.02 17.87
N LEU A 47 -0.63 9.64 16.95
CA LEU A 47 -2.05 9.43 17.17
C LEU A 47 -2.39 7.98 16.80
N ASN A 48 -2.43 7.10 17.80
CA ASN A 48 -2.78 5.68 17.62
C ASN A 48 -4.20 5.45 18.15
N ARG A 49 -5.11 5.01 17.27
CA ARG A 49 -6.53 4.85 17.57
C ARG A 49 -7.01 3.46 17.19
N GLN A 50 -7.06 2.61 18.20
CA GLN A 50 -7.81 1.36 18.15
C GLN A 50 -9.31 1.66 18.10
N PHE A 51 -10.06 0.93 17.27
CA PHE A 51 -11.50 1.09 17.18
C PHE A 51 -12.23 -0.25 16.95
N HIS A 52 -13.44 -0.35 17.50
CA HIS A 52 -14.40 -1.41 17.20
C HIS A 52 -15.54 -0.87 16.30
N ASP A 53 -15.97 0.37 16.54
CA ASP A 53 -16.93 1.14 15.74
C ASP A 53 -16.51 2.62 15.76
N LEU A 54 -16.19 3.16 14.59
CA LEU A 54 -15.83 4.58 14.42
C LEU A 54 -17.01 5.53 14.69
N ALA A 55 -18.25 5.03 14.71
CA ALA A 55 -19.42 5.79 15.12
C ALA A 55 -19.58 5.93 16.64
N ASP A 56 -18.82 5.17 17.46
CA ASP A 56 -18.94 5.25 18.91
C ASP A 56 -18.70 6.68 19.41
N ARG A 57 -19.59 7.17 20.28
CA ARG A 57 -19.52 8.51 20.89
C ARG A 57 -18.21 8.70 21.65
N SER A 58 -17.73 7.67 22.36
CA SER A 58 -16.48 7.76 23.12
C SER A 58 -15.29 8.01 22.19
N LEU A 59 -15.28 7.33 21.05
CA LEU A 59 -14.23 7.45 20.05
C LEU A 59 -14.34 8.76 19.28
N ARG A 60 -15.55 9.23 18.94
CA ARG A 60 -15.76 10.55 18.32
C ARG A 60 -15.21 11.68 19.16
N THR A 61 -15.37 11.63 20.48
CA THR A 61 -14.78 12.62 21.40
C THR A 61 -13.25 12.59 21.34
N ARG A 62 -12.65 11.40 21.31
CA ARG A 62 -11.19 11.23 21.15
C ARG A 62 -10.71 11.75 19.79
N LEU A 63 -11.41 11.41 18.70
CA LEU A 63 -11.09 11.90 17.36
C LEU A 63 -11.19 13.44 17.27
N LYS A 64 -12.15 14.06 17.97
CA LYS A 64 -12.20 15.52 18.05
C LYS A 64 -10.95 16.09 18.73
N ALA A 65 -10.49 15.49 19.83
CA ALA A 65 -9.25 15.90 20.47
C ALA A 65 -8.01 15.68 19.56
N ASP A 66 -7.99 14.59 18.80
CA ASP A 66 -6.93 14.31 17.83
C ASP A 66 -6.85 15.34 16.72
N ARG A 67 -8.00 15.74 16.16
CA ARG A 67 -8.06 16.79 15.14
C ARG A 67 -7.56 18.12 15.69
N ASN A 68 -7.93 18.47 16.93
CA ASN A 68 -7.42 19.68 17.57
C ASN A 68 -5.89 19.62 17.77
N ALA A 69 -5.36 18.47 18.21
CA ALA A 69 -3.92 18.28 18.36
C ALA A 69 -3.19 18.35 17.02
N LEU A 70 -3.75 17.73 15.98
CA LEU A 70 -3.24 17.77 14.61
C LEU A 70 -3.21 19.20 14.06
N GLU A 71 -4.30 19.94 14.26
CA GLU A 71 -4.39 21.34 13.86
C GLU A 71 -3.33 22.17 14.58
N GLN A 72 -3.24 22.11 15.90
CA GLN A 72 -2.24 22.85 16.69
C GLN A 72 -0.81 22.51 16.25
N PHE A 73 -0.50 21.24 16.03
CA PHE A 73 0.83 20.79 15.64
C PHE A 73 1.22 21.30 14.24
N SER A 74 0.30 21.20 13.28
CA SER A 74 0.51 21.64 11.88
C SER A 74 0.32 23.15 11.67
N HIS A 75 -0.20 23.88 12.66
CA HIS A 75 -0.36 25.33 12.57
C HIS A 75 0.95 26.09 12.74
N SER A 76 1.80 25.60 13.63
CA SER A 76 3.07 26.26 13.98
C SER A 76 4.18 26.08 12.93
N ARG A 77 4.07 25.06 12.08
CA ARG A 77 5.09 24.68 11.10
C ARG A 77 4.52 23.69 10.09
N GLN A 78 5.01 23.75 8.84
CA GLN A 78 4.79 22.64 7.91
C GLN A 78 5.39 21.36 8.48
N SER A 79 4.66 20.26 8.30
CA SER A 79 5.03 18.94 8.80
C SER A 79 4.81 17.88 7.72
N ASP A 80 5.36 16.69 7.89
CA ASP A 80 4.97 15.53 7.10
C ASP A 80 3.85 14.76 7.83
N LEU A 81 3.02 14.06 7.07
CA LEU A 81 1.93 13.23 7.60
C LEU A 81 2.02 11.80 7.05
N ILE A 82 2.00 10.83 7.96
CA ILE A 82 1.75 9.42 7.63
C ILE A 82 0.43 9.03 8.28
N MET A 83 -0.54 8.64 7.45
CA MET A 83 -1.81 8.09 7.89
C MET A 83 -1.87 6.61 7.55
N VAL A 84 -2.19 5.77 8.52
CA VAL A 84 -2.38 4.33 8.34
C VAL A 84 -3.81 3.98 8.72
N ILE A 85 -4.53 3.35 7.80
CA ILE A 85 -5.82 2.73 8.06
C ILE A 85 -5.60 1.22 7.97
N ASN A 86 -5.80 0.52 9.09
CA ASN A 86 -5.59 -0.92 9.18
C ASN A 86 -6.88 -1.62 9.60
N THR A 87 -7.61 -2.15 8.64
CA THR A 87 -8.96 -2.69 8.83
C THR A 87 -9.26 -3.76 7.78
N HIS A 88 -10.43 -4.37 7.82
CA HIS A 88 -10.89 -5.25 6.77
C HIS A 88 -11.61 -4.48 5.65
N ALA A 89 -11.60 -5.06 4.46
CA ALA A 89 -12.44 -4.60 3.36
C ALA A 89 -13.52 -5.65 3.09
N SER A 90 -14.72 -5.18 2.81
CA SER A 90 -15.82 -6.03 2.37
C SER A 90 -15.47 -6.65 1.01
N PRO A 91 -15.66 -7.97 0.83
CA PRO A 91 -15.37 -8.65 -0.42
C PRO A 91 -16.40 -8.34 -1.52
N ASP A 92 -17.58 -7.81 -1.16
CA ASP A 92 -18.68 -7.61 -2.10
C ASP A 92 -18.63 -6.23 -2.78
N ASP A 93 -18.24 -5.20 -2.02
CA ASP A 93 -18.26 -3.79 -2.46
C ASP A 93 -16.92 -3.07 -2.25
N GLY A 94 -15.92 -3.70 -1.62
CA GLY A 94 -14.62 -3.10 -1.29
C GLY A 94 -14.64 -2.09 -0.15
N GLY A 95 -15.80 -1.82 0.46
CA GLY A 95 -15.93 -0.84 1.53
C GLY A 95 -15.10 -1.24 2.77
N LEU A 96 -14.50 -0.25 3.42
CA LEU A 96 -13.68 -0.45 4.61
C LEU A 96 -14.55 -0.68 5.84
N LEU A 97 -14.23 -1.69 6.64
CA LEU A 97 -14.95 -1.99 7.87
C LEU A 97 -14.80 -0.82 8.84
N TYR A 98 -15.94 -0.22 9.16
CA TYR A 98 -16.09 1.01 9.94
C TYR A 98 -16.69 0.75 11.33
N GLY A 99 -17.38 -0.38 11.47
CA GLY A 99 -17.95 -0.86 12.73
C GLY A 99 -18.52 -2.26 12.57
N ASN A 100 -19.21 -2.77 13.59
CA ASN A 100 -19.78 -4.11 13.56
C ASN A 100 -20.71 -4.30 12.35
N LYS A 101 -20.28 -5.10 11.36
CA LYS A 101 -20.96 -5.35 10.08
C LYS A 101 -21.29 -4.09 9.26
N LYS A 102 -20.55 -2.99 9.45
CA LYS A 102 -20.73 -1.75 8.69
C LYS A 102 -19.48 -1.47 7.88
N SER A 103 -19.63 -1.31 6.56
CA SER A 103 -18.59 -0.81 5.67
C SER A 103 -18.83 0.67 5.33
N THR A 104 -17.77 1.37 4.92
CA THR A 104 -17.86 2.72 4.37
C THR A 104 -16.81 2.96 3.30
N SER A 105 -16.96 4.02 2.52
CA SER A 105 -15.96 4.43 1.52
C SER A 105 -14.68 4.91 2.21
N LEU A 106 -13.52 4.73 1.56
CA LEU A 106 -12.24 5.28 2.00
C LEU A 106 -12.32 6.80 2.18
N VAL A 107 -13.04 7.50 1.29
CA VAL A 107 -13.25 8.95 1.38
C VAL A 107 -13.92 9.31 2.71
N SER A 108 -15.06 8.68 3.02
CA SER A 108 -15.81 8.91 4.25
C SER A 108 -15.01 8.51 5.49
N PHE A 109 -14.21 7.44 5.40
CA PHE A 109 -13.35 7.00 6.50
C PHE A 109 -12.29 8.05 6.83
N VAL A 110 -11.60 8.58 5.81
CA VAL A 110 -10.60 9.63 5.97
C VAL A 110 -11.23 10.93 6.48
N ASP A 111 -12.37 11.34 5.91
CA ASP A 111 -13.10 12.53 6.35
C ASP A 111 -13.56 12.40 7.81
N HIS A 112 -13.96 11.21 8.23
CA HIS A 112 -14.31 10.95 9.63
C HIS A 112 -13.10 10.92 10.56
N LEU A 113 -11.88 10.65 10.09
CA LEU A 113 -10.70 10.74 10.95
C LEU A 113 -10.16 12.17 11.02
N LEU A 114 -10.06 12.85 9.88
CA LEU A 114 -9.41 14.15 9.78
C LEU A 114 -10.37 15.35 9.90
N GLY A 115 -11.65 15.18 9.62
CA GLY A 115 -12.59 16.31 9.48
C GLY A 115 -12.13 17.28 8.39
N ASP A 116 -12.28 18.58 8.62
CA ASP A 116 -11.92 19.64 7.66
C ASP A 116 -10.43 19.67 7.30
N LEU A 117 -9.57 19.11 8.16
CA LEU A 117 -8.14 18.95 7.89
C LEU A 117 -7.88 18.00 6.71
N GLY A 118 -8.82 17.10 6.40
CA GLY A 118 -8.71 16.14 5.30
C GLY A 118 -9.03 16.72 3.92
N SER A 119 -9.45 17.98 3.83
CA SER A 119 -9.72 18.63 2.55
C SER A 119 -8.41 18.87 1.75
N PRO A 120 -8.45 18.81 0.40
CA PRO A 120 -7.24 18.94 -0.42
C PRO A 120 -6.46 20.25 -0.17
N SER A 121 -7.17 21.37 -0.02
CA SER A 121 -6.57 22.69 0.22
C SER A 121 -5.90 22.78 1.59
N THR A 122 -6.53 22.25 2.63
CA THR A 122 -5.94 22.21 3.98
C THR A 122 -4.75 21.26 4.02
N MET A 123 -4.86 20.07 3.44
CA MET A 123 -3.76 19.11 3.37
C MET A 123 -2.52 19.70 2.69
N ALA A 124 -2.69 20.32 1.53
CA ALA A 124 -1.59 20.91 0.76
C ALA A 124 -0.92 22.11 1.44
N SER A 125 -1.67 22.87 2.25
CA SER A 125 -1.11 24.02 2.99
C SER A 125 -0.39 23.60 4.27
N ARG A 126 -0.85 22.53 4.94
CA ARG A 126 -0.33 22.06 6.23
C ARG A 126 0.81 21.05 6.12
N PHE A 127 0.79 20.21 5.08
CA PHE A 127 1.73 19.08 4.97
C PHE A 127 2.58 19.13 3.71
N SER A 128 3.91 19.07 3.88
CA SER A 128 4.86 19.03 2.77
C SER A 128 4.81 17.70 2.01
N ARG A 129 4.70 16.59 2.76
CA ARG A 129 4.44 15.25 2.23
C ARG A 129 3.35 14.61 3.07
N SER A 130 2.44 13.95 2.40
CA SER A 130 1.36 13.19 3.04
C SER A 130 1.25 11.82 2.40
N MET A 131 1.30 10.78 3.23
CA MET A 131 1.20 9.39 2.80
C MET A 131 0.02 8.73 3.49
N LEU A 132 -0.86 8.11 2.71
CA LEU A 132 -1.93 7.26 3.21
C LEU A 132 -1.57 5.80 2.91
N VAL A 133 -1.60 4.95 3.92
CA VAL A 133 -1.40 3.50 3.80
C VAL A 133 -2.68 2.80 4.20
N VAL A 134 -3.30 2.10 3.26
CA VAL A 134 -4.52 1.32 3.47
C VAL A 134 -4.14 -0.16 3.55
N LEU A 135 -4.04 -0.66 4.78
CA LEU A 135 -3.80 -2.07 5.07
C LEU A 135 -5.15 -2.77 5.23
N CYS A 136 -5.56 -3.46 4.19
CA CYS A 136 -6.78 -4.28 4.17
C CYS A 136 -6.66 -5.39 3.11
N CYS A 137 -7.60 -6.33 3.12
CA CYS A 137 -7.67 -7.38 2.11
C CYS A 137 -7.96 -6.80 0.71
N GLY A 138 -7.61 -7.57 -0.33
CA GLY A 138 -7.62 -7.14 -1.72
C GLY A 138 -8.99 -6.79 -2.31
N GLY A 139 -10.10 -7.07 -1.61
CA GLY A 139 -11.44 -6.60 -2.01
C GLY A 139 -11.48 -5.08 -2.22
N PHE A 140 -10.76 -4.30 -1.41
CA PHE A 140 -10.67 -2.85 -1.58
C PHE A 140 -10.15 -2.44 -2.96
N VAL A 141 -8.98 -2.96 -3.39
CA VAL A 141 -8.40 -2.59 -4.69
C VAL A 141 -9.12 -3.23 -5.88
N GLN A 142 -10.05 -4.17 -5.65
CA GLN A 142 -10.89 -4.75 -6.71
C GLN A 142 -12.10 -3.86 -7.02
N HIS A 143 -12.65 -3.18 -6.01
CA HIS A 143 -13.91 -2.43 -6.15
C HIS A 143 -13.75 -0.90 -5.98
N SER A 144 -12.72 -0.43 -5.29
CA SER A 144 -12.59 0.98 -4.85
C SER A 144 -11.35 1.69 -5.42
N LEU A 145 -10.92 1.36 -6.65
CA LEU A 145 -9.81 2.04 -7.32
C LEU A 145 -10.08 3.53 -7.58
N SER A 146 -11.33 3.89 -7.87
CA SER A 146 -11.75 5.28 -8.04
C SER A 146 -11.55 6.09 -6.76
N GLU A 147 -11.82 5.50 -5.59
CA GLU A 147 -11.62 6.14 -4.29
C GLU A 147 -10.13 6.30 -3.97
N MET A 148 -9.31 5.30 -4.29
CA MET A 148 -7.86 5.41 -4.19
C MET A 148 -7.32 6.53 -5.07
N ARG A 149 -7.85 6.66 -6.29
CA ARG A 149 -7.51 7.72 -7.24
C ARG A 149 -7.88 9.10 -6.68
N ALA A 150 -9.08 9.24 -6.12
CA ALA A 150 -9.51 10.47 -5.44
C ALA A 150 -8.62 10.82 -4.22
N MET A 151 -8.27 9.83 -3.39
CA MET A 151 -7.36 10.04 -2.25
C MET A 151 -5.96 10.45 -2.70
N SER A 152 -5.48 9.98 -3.84
CA SER A 152 -4.16 10.37 -4.37
C SER A 152 -4.07 11.80 -4.89
N GLN A 153 -5.19 12.52 -4.95
CA GLN A 153 -5.25 13.96 -5.15
C GLN A 153 -5.16 14.73 -3.81
N ARG A 154 -5.49 14.08 -2.69
CA ARG A 154 -5.42 14.65 -1.33
C ARG A 154 -4.10 14.36 -0.63
N PHE A 155 -3.60 13.14 -0.80
CA PHE A 155 -2.32 12.68 -0.29
C PHE A 155 -1.26 12.69 -1.38
N THR A 156 -0.02 13.01 -1.02
CA THR A 156 1.12 12.89 -1.94
C THR A 156 1.29 11.46 -2.44
N ALA A 157 0.97 10.47 -1.61
CA ALA A 157 1.01 9.06 -1.97
C ALA A 157 -0.09 8.27 -1.25
N VAL A 158 -0.71 7.32 -1.95
CA VAL A 158 -1.63 6.34 -1.37
C VAL A 158 -1.09 4.94 -1.67
N LEU A 159 -0.91 4.11 -0.65
CA LEU A 159 -0.46 2.73 -0.78
C LEU A 159 -1.59 1.78 -0.39
N ALA A 160 -1.88 0.81 -1.24
CA ALA A 160 -2.83 -0.26 -0.98
C ALA A 160 -2.32 -1.59 -1.55
N PHE A 161 -2.92 -2.71 -1.14
CA PHE A 161 -2.40 -4.05 -1.44
C PHE A 161 -3.53 -4.96 -1.94
N GLY A 162 -3.24 -5.81 -2.91
CA GLY A 162 -4.26 -6.65 -3.57
C GLY A 162 -4.21 -8.13 -3.23
N ALA A 163 -3.64 -8.51 -2.09
CA ALA A 163 -3.69 -9.91 -1.65
C ALA A 163 -5.07 -10.22 -1.06
N HIS A 164 -5.62 -11.39 -1.37
CA HIS A 164 -6.89 -11.84 -0.79
C HIS A 164 -6.86 -11.88 0.75
N VAL A 165 -5.71 -12.28 1.31
CA VAL A 165 -5.41 -12.20 2.73
C VAL A 165 -4.08 -11.48 2.86
N LEU A 166 -4.10 -10.30 3.48
CA LEU A 166 -2.91 -9.50 3.70
C LEU A 166 -2.33 -9.81 5.09
N ASP A 167 -1.01 -9.98 5.18
CA ASP A 167 -0.29 -9.96 6.46
C ASP A 167 0.18 -8.52 6.73
N PRO A 168 -0.52 -7.77 7.61
CA PRO A 168 -0.18 -6.36 7.85
C PRO A 168 1.17 -6.22 8.58
N ILE A 169 1.59 -7.20 9.38
CA ILE A 169 2.88 -7.18 10.09
C ILE A 169 4.02 -7.27 9.08
N PHE A 170 3.92 -8.24 8.16
CA PHE A 170 4.93 -8.43 7.12
C PHE A 170 5.05 -7.20 6.21
N ILE A 171 3.91 -6.66 5.75
CA ILE A 171 3.88 -5.51 4.86
C ILE A 171 4.39 -4.23 5.55
N MET A 172 3.98 -4.00 6.80
CA MET A 172 4.46 -2.85 7.55
C MET A 172 5.98 -2.95 7.79
N GLY A 173 6.44 -4.11 8.25
CA GLY A 173 7.84 -4.34 8.63
C GLY A 173 8.83 -4.40 7.47
N GLN A 174 8.41 -4.86 6.28
CA GLN A 174 9.34 -5.01 5.14
C GLN A 174 9.19 -3.88 4.11
N PHE A 175 7.96 -3.45 3.82
CA PHE A 175 7.68 -2.50 2.74
C PHE A 175 7.46 -1.09 3.26
N VAL A 176 6.44 -0.87 4.08
CA VAL A 176 5.99 0.49 4.46
C VAL A 176 7.08 1.23 5.23
N THR A 177 7.69 0.59 6.23
CA THR A 177 8.81 1.17 6.97
C THR A 177 9.98 1.57 6.06
N SER A 178 10.34 0.73 5.08
CA SER A 178 11.35 1.06 4.08
C SER A 178 10.96 2.27 3.23
N VAL A 179 9.71 2.34 2.75
CA VAL A 179 9.22 3.49 1.99
C VAL A 179 9.25 4.77 2.84
N VAL A 180 8.84 4.70 4.11
CA VAL A 180 8.91 5.83 5.04
C VAL A 180 10.35 6.27 5.26
N ASP A 181 11.29 5.33 5.43
CA ASP A 181 12.71 5.63 5.64
C ASP A 181 13.30 6.43 4.47
N TYR A 182 13.04 6.01 3.24
CA TYR A 182 13.55 6.73 2.06
C TYR A 182 12.75 7.99 1.72
N HIS A 183 11.41 7.95 1.80
CA HIS A 183 10.57 9.05 1.35
C HIS A 183 10.45 10.18 2.37
N ILE A 184 10.18 9.86 3.63
CA ILE A 184 9.93 10.85 4.68
C ILE A 184 11.26 11.29 5.29
N PHE A 185 12.08 10.34 5.74
CA PHE A 185 13.36 10.67 6.38
C PHE A 185 14.47 10.97 5.37
N GLY A 186 14.58 10.15 4.32
CA GLY A 186 15.55 10.33 3.24
C GLY A 186 15.17 11.44 2.24
N GLN A 187 13.93 11.95 2.31
CA GLN A 187 13.40 12.98 1.43
C GLN A 187 13.46 12.62 -0.06
N GLU A 188 13.55 11.34 -0.40
CA GLU A 188 13.55 10.87 -1.78
C GLU A 188 12.15 11.01 -2.39
N SER A 189 12.07 11.00 -3.72
CA SER A 189 10.77 10.91 -4.40
C SER A 189 10.05 9.63 -4.00
N VAL A 190 8.70 9.65 -3.96
CA VAL A 190 7.90 8.47 -3.60
C VAL A 190 8.27 7.25 -4.45
N TRP A 191 8.51 7.45 -5.75
CA TRP A 191 8.87 6.37 -6.66
C TRP A 191 10.26 5.81 -6.38
N THR A 192 11.24 6.65 -6.06
CA THR A 192 12.58 6.18 -5.68
C THR A 192 12.50 5.36 -4.39
N ALA A 193 11.78 5.85 -3.39
CA ALA A 193 11.57 5.17 -2.12
C ALA A 193 10.89 3.81 -2.30
N ILE A 194 9.83 3.74 -3.13
CA ILE A 194 9.17 2.49 -3.49
C ILE A 194 10.16 1.52 -4.12
N TYR A 195 10.95 1.95 -5.11
CA TYR A 195 11.88 1.04 -5.80
C TYR A 195 12.94 0.45 -4.88
N ARG A 196 13.42 1.23 -3.91
CA ARG A 196 14.34 0.73 -2.88
C ARG A 196 13.67 -0.21 -1.89
N ALA A 197 12.38 -0.01 -1.61
CA ALA A 197 11.58 -0.85 -0.74
C ALA A 197 11.10 -2.15 -1.42
N LEU A 198 11.08 -2.21 -2.75
CA LEU A 198 10.63 -3.40 -3.48
C LEU A 198 11.56 -4.58 -3.25
N ARG A 199 11.02 -5.62 -2.61
CA ARG A 199 11.64 -6.92 -2.47
C ARG A 199 10.77 -8.00 -3.10
N GLN A 200 11.41 -9.04 -3.63
CA GLN A 200 10.72 -10.09 -4.39
C GLN A 200 9.71 -10.86 -3.55
N ASP A 201 10.05 -11.12 -2.29
CA ASP A 201 9.18 -11.74 -1.29
C ASP A 201 7.83 -10.98 -1.22
N ILE A 202 7.84 -9.67 -1.02
CA ILE A 202 6.63 -8.85 -0.92
C ILE A 202 5.74 -8.99 -2.17
N VAL A 203 6.28 -8.64 -3.34
CA VAL A 203 5.46 -8.60 -4.57
C VAL A 203 5.14 -9.99 -5.15
N SER A 204 5.81 -11.03 -4.66
CA SER A 204 5.45 -12.41 -4.99
C SER A 204 4.14 -12.82 -4.33
N HIS A 205 3.84 -12.26 -3.15
CA HIS A 205 2.64 -12.52 -2.35
C HIS A 205 1.52 -11.53 -2.63
N THR A 206 1.82 -10.25 -2.84
CA THR A 206 0.79 -9.22 -3.02
C THR A 206 1.14 -8.21 -4.11
N PRO A 207 0.22 -7.90 -5.04
CA PRO A 207 0.37 -6.73 -5.89
C PRO A 207 0.26 -5.46 -5.02
N ILE A 208 1.12 -4.48 -5.28
CA ILE A 208 1.10 -3.18 -4.60
C ILE A 208 0.45 -2.16 -5.51
N TYR A 209 -0.51 -1.41 -5.00
CA TYR A 209 -1.16 -0.31 -5.68
C TYR A 209 -0.64 1.00 -5.11
N VAL A 210 -0.31 1.93 -5.98
CA VAL A 210 0.28 3.22 -5.65
C VAL A 210 -0.53 4.32 -6.33
N GLY A 211 -1.23 5.10 -5.53
CA GLY A 211 -1.91 6.31 -5.95
C GLY A 211 -0.96 7.50 -5.84
N HIS A 212 -0.80 8.25 -6.92
CA HIS A 212 0.02 9.47 -6.93
C HIS A 212 -0.54 10.47 -7.94
N ARG A 213 -0.88 11.69 -7.48
CA ARG A 213 -1.35 12.80 -8.35
C ARG A 213 -2.57 12.45 -9.21
N GLY A 214 -3.51 11.68 -8.66
CA GLY A 214 -4.71 11.27 -9.39
C GLY A 214 -4.51 10.09 -10.35
N ASP A 215 -3.32 9.48 -10.40
CA ASP A 215 -3.07 8.24 -11.11
C ASP A 215 -2.91 7.07 -10.15
N VAL A 216 -3.32 5.87 -10.57
CA VAL A 216 -3.08 4.63 -9.83
C VAL A 216 -2.22 3.71 -10.69
N GLN A 217 -1.09 3.29 -10.13
CA GLN A 217 -0.19 2.31 -10.73
C GLN A 217 -0.17 1.04 -9.89
N ARG A 218 -0.16 -0.11 -10.56
CA ARG A 218 -0.03 -1.43 -9.96
C ARG A 218 1.38 -1.96 -10.18
N ILE A 219 2.00 -2.48 -9.12
CA ILE A 219 3.31 -3.13 -9.12
C ILE A 219 3.10 -4.61 -8.84
N VAL A 220 3.64 -5.47 -9.70
CA VAL A 220 3.59 -6.93 -9.55
C VAL A 220 4.94 -7.57 -9.78
N ASP A 221 5.18 -8.74 -9.19
CA ASP A 221 6.28 -9.60 -9.64
C ASP A 221 6.11 -9.92 -11.13
N ALA A 222 7.19 -9.83 -11.87
CA ALA A 222 7.23 -10.11 -13.30
C ALA A 222 8.42 -11.00 -13.67
N SER A 223 8.75 -11.92 -12.77
CA SER A 223 9.81 -12.91 -12.96
C SER A 223 9.64 -13.70 -14.26
N TRP A 224 10.72 -13.76 -15.05
CA TRP A 224 10.72 -14.41 -16.38
C TRP A 224 10.30 -15.89 -16.34
N ARG A 225 10.60 -16.58 -15.24
CA ARG A 225 10.40 -18.03 -15.10
C ARG A 225 9.02 -18.43 -14.61
N ARG A 226 8.16 -17.46 -14.24
CA ARG A 226 6.84 -17.75 -13.66
C ARG A 226 5.75 -16.86 -14.20
N LYS A 227 5.98 -15.54 -14.18
CA LYS A 227 4.99 -14.52 -14.51
C LYS A 227 5.58 -13.41 -15.37
N PRO A 228 6.06 -13.69 -16.59
CA PRO A 228 6.81 -12.75 -17.41
C PRO A 228 6.03 -11.47 -17.79
N ASN A 229 4.70 -11.50 -17.68
CA ASN A 229 3.83 -10.34 -17.93
C ASN A 229 3.00 -9.95 -16.69
N GLY A 230 3.42 -10.34 -15.50
CA GLY A 230 2.72 -10.06 -14.24
C GLY A 230 1.75 -11.14 -13.77
N ASP A 231 1.33 -12.03 -14.67
CA ASP A 231 0.42 -13.14 -14.38
C ASP A 231 1.10 -14.50 -14.49
N ASP A 232 0.69 -15.42 -13.62
CA ASP A 232 1.16 -16.80 -13.60
C ASP A 232 0.88 -17.50 -14.95
N VAL A 233 1.91 -18.08 -15.57
CA VAL A 233 1.72 -18.89 -16.78
C VAL A 233 1.17 -20.25 -16.38
N ARG A 234 -0.09 -20.51 -16.75
CA ARG A 234 -0.82 -21.73 -16.39
C ARG A 234 -1.28 -22.52 -17.62
N CYS A 235 -1.43 -23.82 -17.44
CA CYS A 235 -2.06 -24.73 -18.38
C CYS A 235 -2.70 -25.87 -17.60
N CYS A 236 -3.89 -26.33 -17.99
CA CYS A 236 -4.65 -27.34 -17.24
C CYS A 236 -4.80 -26.97 -15.74
N HIS A 237 -5.10 -25.69 -15.47
CA HIS A 237 -5.23 -25.10 -14.12
C HIS A 237 -3.99 -25.16 -13.21
N GLN A 238 -2.88 -25.73 -13.66
CA GLN A 238 -1.61 -25.79 -12.92
C GLN A 238 -0.56 -24.84 -13.50
N MET A 239 0.47 -24.55 -12.68
CA MET A 239 1.62 -23.76 -13.09
C MET A 239 2.44 -24.48 -14.15
N ALA A 240 2.69 -23.82 -15.29
CA ALA A 240 3.54 -24.37 -16.33
C ALA A 240 5.02 -24.27 -15.94
N LYS A 241 5.81 -25.30 -16.26
CA LYS A 241 7.24 -25.34 -15.94
C LYS A 241 8.04 -24.54 -16.96
N TYR A 242 8.87 -23.60 -16.50
CA TYR A 242 9.82 -22.90 -17.37
C TYR A 242 10.80 -23.87 -18.02
N VAL A 243 10.96 -23.78 -19.35
CA VAL A 243 11.92 -24.58 -20.13
C VAL A 243 13.12 -23.74 -20.54
N GLY A 244 12.88 -22.53 -21.05
CA GLY A 244 13.95 -21.69 -21.57
C GLY A 244 13.44 -20.41 -22.23
N THR A 245 14.38 -19.60 -22.70
CA THR A 245 14.09 -18.37 -23.44
C THR A 245 14.97 -18.36 -24.68
N ASP A 246 14.34 -18.25 -25.86
CA ASP A 246 15.05 -18.31 -27.14
C ASP A 246 15.78 -16.99 -27.48
N ARG A 247 16.46 -16.97 -28.63
CA ARG A 247 17.21 -15.80 -29.12
C ARG A 247 16.32 -14.60 -29.44
N SER A 248 15.04 -14.82 -29.76
CA SER A 248 14.05 -13.76 -29.99
C SER A 248 13.51 -13.15 -28.69
N GLY A 249 13.90 -13.70 -27.52
CA GLY A 249 13.39 -13.30 -26.22
C GLY A 249 12.05 -13.94 -25.84
N ARG A 250 11.52 -14.83 -26.68
CA ARG A 250 10.29 -15.57 -26.40
C ARG A 250 10.55 -16.67 -25.37
N ILE A 251 9.65 -16.76 -24.40
CA ILE A 251 9.79 -17.66 -23.25
C ILE A 251 8.96 -18.91 -23.49
N THR A 252 9.58 -20.07 -23.25
CA THR A 252 8.95 -21.37 -23.42
C THR A 252 8.64 -21.99 -22.06
N PHE A 253 7.39 -22.40 -21.90
CA PHE A 253 6.91 -23.17 -20.75
C PHE A 253 6.36 -24.52 -21.23
N ARG A 254 6.35 -25.51 -20.34
CA ARG A 254 5.81 -26.85 -20.56
C ARG A 254 4.68 -27.15 -19.58
N CYS A 255 3.55 -27.61 -20.10
CA CYS A 255 2.48 -28.20 -19.30
C CYS A 255 2.97 -29.50 -18.65
N CYS A 256 2.74 -29.63 -17.34
CA CYS A 256 3.12 -30.79 -16.56
C CYS A 256 2.01 -31.85 -16.51
N GLU A 257 0.82 -31.58 -17.04
CA GLU A 257 -0.32 -32.49 -16.95
C GLU A 257 -0.07 -33.78 -17.74
N PRO A 258 -0.09 -34.96 -17.09
CA PRO A 258 0.09 -36.22 -17.78
C PRO A 258 -0.93 -36.44 -18.90
N GLY A 259 -2.18 -36.04 -18.69
CA GLY A 259 -3.30 -36.17 -19.64
C GLY A 259 -3.45 -35.03 -20.65
N HIS A 260 -2.49 -34.10 -20.77
CA HIS A 260 -2.61 -32.95 -21.67
C HIS A 260 -2.81 -33.39 -23.13
N VAL A 261 -3.90 -32.92 -23.75
CA VAL A 261 -4.20 -33.14 -25.17
C VAL A 261 -3.59 -32.01 -26.02
N GLY A 262 -2.80 -32.39 -27.03
CA GLY A 262 -2.17 -31.45 -27.97
C GLY A 262 -0.81 -30.91 -27.53
N THR A 263 -0.44 -29.72 -28.01
CA THR A 263 0.89 -29.14 -27.77
C THR A 263 1.06 -28.75 -26.31
N ARG A 264 2.00 -29.40 -25.61
CA ARG A 264 2.34 -29.11 -24.20
C ARG A 264 3.21 -27.87 -24.02
N THR A 265 3.60 -27.23 -25.10
CA THR A 265 4.54 -26.10 -25.10
C THR A 265 3.79 -24.79 -25.24
N ILE A 266 3.93 -23.91 -24.26
CA ILE A 266 3.35 -22.58 -24.25
C ILE A 266 4.48 -21.60 -24.52
N ARG A 267 4.29 -20.72 -25.50
CA ARG A 267 5.27 -19.70 -25.83
C ARG A 267 4.70 -18.33 -25.52
N ILE A 268 5.37 -17.60 -24.63
CA ILE A 268 4.97 -16.26 -24.20
C ILE A 268 5.97 -15.25 -24.73
N THR A 269 5.46 -14.24 -25.42
CA THR A 269 6.23 -13.03 -25.74
C THR A 269 6.14 -12.07 -24.56
N PRO A 270 7.27 -11.70 -23.92
CA PRO A 270 7.27 -10.68 -22.87
C PRO A 270 6.75 -9.36 -23.41
N MET A 271 5.87 -8.70 -22.65
CA MET A 271 5.42 -7.36 -22.99
C MET A 271 6.60 -6.39 -23.00
N ALA A 272 6.62 -5.50 -23.99
CA ALA A 272 7.57 -4.40 -24.04
C ALA A 272 7.15 -3.26 -23.09
N ASN A 273 8.11 -2.43 -22.70
CA ASN A 273 7.83 -1.13 -22.09
C ASN A 273 6.92 -0.33 -23.04
N LEU A 274 5.91 0.32 -22.48
CA LEU A 274 5.02 1.21 -23.22
C LEU A 274 4.87 2.49 -22.40
N ALA A 275 5.37 3.60 -22.93
CA ALA A 275 5.36 4.89 -22.24
C ALA A 275 3.94 5.25 -21.77
N GLY A 276 3.82 5.68 -20.51
CA GLY A 276 2.53 6.03 -19.90
C GLY A 276 1.59 4.85 -19.60
N VAL A 277 1.97 3.60 -19.92
CA VAL A 277 1.10 2.43 -19.70
C VAL A 277 1.78 1.38 -18.83
N ARG A 278 3.01 0.97 -19.18
CA ARG A 278 3.77 -0.01 -18.41
C ARG A 278 5.27 0.17 -18.53
N ARG A 279 5.97 -0.17 -17.46
CA ARG A 279 7.42 -0.26 -17.41
C ARG A 279 7.85 -1.46 -16.60
N PHE A 280 9.00 -2.01 -16.93
CA PHE A 280 9.63 -3.09 -16.19
C PHE A 280 10.86 -2.58 -15.43
N LEU A 281 10.96 -2.98 -14.17
CA LEU A 281 12.14 -2.77 -13.34
C LEU A 281 12.89 -4.09 -13.17
N GLY A 282 14.22 -4.03 -13.07
CA GLY A 282 15.07 -5.21 -12.95
C GLY A 282 15.55 -5.77 -14.29
N ARG A 283 16.25 -6.90 -14.26
CA ARG A 283 16.94 -7.48 -15.42
C ARG A 283 16.61 -8.96 -15.60
N ARG A 284 16.89 -9.49 -16.80
CA ARG A 284 16.80 -10.93 -17.08
C ARG A 284 17.75 -11.69 -16.14
N GLY A 285 17.25 -12.71 -15.45
CA GLY A 285 18.03 -13.53 -14.52
C GLY A 285 18.04 -13.04 -13.07
N GLY A 286 17.50 -11.86 -12.78
CA GLY A 286 17.29 -11.36 -11.42
C GLY A 286 15.83 -11.07 -11.13
N THR A 287 15.58 -10.39 -10.00
CA THR A 287 14.25 -9.90 -9.66
C THR A 287 13.77 -8.91 -10.72
N ARG A 288 12.51 -9.07 -11.15
CA ARG A 288 11.88 -8.21 -12.14
C ARG A 288 10.48 -7.87 -11.71
N TYR A 289 10.10 -6.61 -11.85
CA TYR A 289 8.78 -6.11 -11.51
C TYR A 289 8.13 -5.48 -12.73
N MET A 290 6.81 -5.61 -12.85
CA MET A 290 6.02 -4.85 -13.81
C MET A 290 5.28 -3.76 -13.06
N ILE A 291 5.38 -2.54 -13.56
CA ILE A 291 4.59 -1.39 -13.11
C ILE A 291 3.67 -1.03 -14.26
N SER A 292 2.37 -0.99 -14.01
CA SER A 292 1.36 -0.65 -15.02
C SER A 292 0.33 0.33 -14.48
N HIS A 293 -0.12 1.25 -15.33
CA HIS A 293 -1.29 2.08 -15.02
C HIS A 293 -2.53 1.18 -14.89
N VAL A 294 -3.35 1.48 -13.90
CA VAL A 294 -4.67 0.90 -13.73
C VAL A 294 -5.65 1.93 -14.29
N LEU A 295 -6.53 1.50 -15.20
CA LEU A 295 -7.60 2.33 -15.78
C LEU A 295 -8.82 2.32 -14.86
#